data_AF-A0A9P6GGM1-F1
#
_entry.id   AF-A0A9P6GGM1-F1
#
_cell.length_a   1.000
_cell.length_b   1.000
_cell.length_c   1.000
_cell.angle_alpha   90.00
_cell.angle_beta   90.00
_cell.angle_gamma   90.00
#
_symmetry.space_group_name_H-M   'P 1'
#
loop_
_entity.id
_entity.type
_entity.pdbx_description
1 polymer ?
#
loop_
_entity_poly.entity_id
_entity_poly.type
_entity_poly.pdbx_seq_one_letter_code
_entity_poly.pdbx_strand_id
1 'polypeptide(L)'
;MTKSLESSRPMLASSAGNRASTRMSTYSTAPTLTPSVAPSHLSEASIAGDPKAQEIKSWNEGFERLEDKRLVQQRYMLNNEKTDNMSKIALGAKLDRALARRMSGQDAVFRPKVFSEKKVEA
;
A
#
# COMPACT_ATOMS: atom_id res chain seq x y z
N MET A 1 -32.78 23.81 -12.02
CA MET A 1 -31.78 22.78 -12.37
C MET A 1 -31.01 22.42 -11.11
N THR A 2 -31.29 21.26 -10.54
CA THR A 2 -30.65 20.72 -9.33
C THR A 2 -29.23 20.26 -9.67
N LYS A 3 -28.21 20.92 -9.10
CA LYS A 3 -26.80 20.53 -9.28
C LYS A 3 -26.43 19.50 -8.21
N SER A 4 -26.16 18.28 -8.63
CA SER A 4 -25.86 17.11 -7.79
C SER A 4 -24.59 17.30 -6.95
N LEU A 5 -24.65 16.91 -5.67
CA LEU A 5 -23.55 16.97 -4.68
C LEU A 5 -22.46 15.90 -4.89
N GLU A 6 -22.66 14.95 -5.79
CA GLU A 6 -21.84 13.75 -5.93
C GLU A 6 -20.56 13.95 -6.77
N SER A 7 -20.39 15.08 -7.47
CA SER A 7 -19.24 15.30 -8.36
C SER A 7 -18.02 15.93 -7.71
N SER A 8 -17.96 16.04 -6.37
CA SER A 8 -16.83 16.62 -5.64
C SER A 8 -15.66 15.65 -5.45
N ARG A 9 -15.27 14.94 -6.51
CA ARG A 9 -13.97 14.25 -6.52
C ARG A 9 -12.92 15.28 -6.96
N PRO A 10 -11.96 15.66 -6.10
CA PRO A 10 -10.92 16.58 -6.51
C PRO A 10 -10.06 15.90 -7.59
N MET A 11 -10.16 16.39 -8.82
CA MET A 11 -9.22 16.08 -9.88
C MET A 11 -7.82 16.52 -9.40
N LEU A 12 -6.92 15.58 -9.15
CA LEU A 12 -5.50 15.86 -8.91
C LEU A 12 -4.89 16.43 -10.19
N ALA A 13 -5.02 17.75 -10.38
CA ALA A 13 -4.29 18.45 -11.43
C ALA A 13 -2.83 18.55 -10.98
N SER A 14 -1.96 17.76 -11.62
CA SER A 14 -0.51 17.90 -11.51
C SER A 14 -0.12 19.29 -12.02
N SER A 15 0.28 20.19 -11.12
CA SER A 15 0.75 21.52 -11.48
C SER A 15 2.25 21.64 -11.22
N ALA A 16 3.04 21.33 -12.24
CA ALA A 16 4.34 21.94 -12.44
C ALA A 16 4.12 23.44 -12.71
N GLY A 17 4.61 24.30 -11.81
CA GLY A 17 4.59 25.75 -11.98
C GLY A 17 3.91 26.48 -10.83
N ASN A 18 4.67 27.37 -10.18
CA ASN A 18 4.28 28.31 -9.13
C ASN A 18 2.94 29.00 -9.41
N ARG A 19 1.82 28.37 -9.03
CA ARG A 19 0.55 29.05 -8.84
C ARG A 19 0.39 29.32 -7.35
N ALA A 20 0.67 30.56 -6.95
CA ALA A 20 0.18 31.11 -5.69
C ALA A 20 -1.36 31.18 -5.77
N SER A 21 -2.01 30.02 -5.64
CA SER A 21 -3.47 29.92 -5.65
C SER A 21 -4.00 30.28 -4.27
N THR A 22 -4.68 31.42 -4.20
CA THR A 22 -5.48 31.84 -3.05
C THR A 22 -6.64 30.87 -2.86
N ARG A 23 -6.38 29.81 -2.10
CA ARG A 23 -7.39 28.82 -1.73
C ARG A 23 -8.35 29.46 -0.72
N MET A 24 -9.48 29.97 -1.21
CA MET A 24 -10.57 30.42 -0.35
C MET A 24 -11.27 29.19 0.24
N SER A 25 -11.25 29.07 1.56
CA SER A 25 -12.00 28.03 2.29
C SER A 25 -13.43 28.54 2.54
N THR A 26 -14.44 27.69 2.33
CA THR A 26 -15.89 28.02 2.40
C THR A 26 -16.36 28.62 3.74
N TYR A 27 -15.53 28.63 4.79
CA TYR A 27 -15.88 29.17 6.11
C TYR A 27 -15.18 30.49 6.47
N SER A 28 -14.31 31.03 5.62
CA SER A 28 -13.67 32.32 5.91
C SER A 28 -13.25 33.06 4.64
N THR A 29 -13.71 34.31 4.51
CA THR A 29 -13.38 35.24 3.42
C THR A 29 -12.05 35.96 3.63
N ALA A 30 -11.29 35.65 4.69
CA ALA A 30 -9.98 36.25 4.95
C ALA A 30 -8.85 35.42 4.28
N PRO A 31 -8.05 36.00 3.37
CA PRO A 31 -6.89 35.33 2.79
C PRO A 31 -5.87 35.04 3.90
N THR A 32 -5.65 33.77 4.23
CA THR A 32 -4.72 33.37 5.29
C THR A 32 -3.36 33.03 4.67
N LEU A 33 -2.32 33.81 4.98
CA LEU A 33 -0.93 33.61 4.50
C LEU A 33 -0.13 32.56 5.30
N THR A 34 -0.73 31.87 6.27
CA THR A 34 0.02 30.98 7.15
C THR A 34 0.31 29.64 6.48
N PRO A 35 1.58 29.21 6.35
CA PRO A 35 1.89 27.87 5.87
C PRO A 35 1.29 26.82 6.83
N SER A 36 0.68 25.78 6.27
CA SER A 36 0.13 24.66 7.00
C SER A 36 1.24 23.99 7.84
N VAL A 37 1.26 24.26 9.14
CA VAL A 37 2.11 23.54 10.09
C VAL A 37 1.51 22.15 10.27
N ALA A 38 1.94 21.22 9.42
CA ALA A 38 1.89 19.81 9.78
C ALA A 38 2.70 19.64 11.09
N PRO A 39 2.20 18.89 12.08
CA PRO A 39 2.89 18.76 13.38
C PRO A 39 4.19 17.98 13.18
N SER A 40 5.29 18.71 12.96
CA SER A 40 6.64 18.18 13.02
C SER A 40 7.00 17.96 14.49
N HIS A 41 7.34 16.71 14.78
CA HIS A 41 7.79 16.16 16.04
C HIS A 41 8.54 17.14 16.98
N LEU A 42 8.10 17.11 18.24
CA LEU A 42 8.90 17.21 19.47
C LEU A 42 9.67 18.52 19.74
N SER A 43 9.02 19.41 20.49
CA SER A 43 9.69 20.27 21.47
C SER A 43 8.96 20.15 22.80
N GLU A 44 9.51 19.37 23.73
CA GLU A 44 8.95 19.09 25.06
C GLU A 44 8.86 20.35 25.96
N ALA A 45 9.59 21.41 25.60
CA ALA A 45 9.77 22.60 26.43
C ALA A 45 8.67 23.67 26.31
N SER A 46 7.75 23.57 25.35
CA SER A 46 6.70 24.59 25.10
C SER A 46 5.26 24.13 25.37
N ILE A 47 5.10 23.02 26.11
CA ILE A 47 3.81 22.32 26.30
C ILE A 47 3.15 22.58 27.67
N ALA A 48 3.85 23.23 28.61
CA ALA A 48 3.35 23.51 29.95
C ALA A 48 2.40 24.72 29.96
N GLY A 49 1.23 24.60 29.32
CA GLY A 49 0.17 25.61 29.38
C GLY A 49 -0.66 25.78 28.11
N ASP A 50 -0.27 25.15 26.99
CA ASP A 50 -1.01 25.27 25.73
C ASP A 50 -2.18 24.27 25.71
N PRO A 51 -3.45 24.70 25.61
CA PRO A 51 -4.63 23.82 25.68
C PRO A 51 -4.59 22.70 24.64
N LYS A 52 -4.01 22.95 23.46
CA LYS A 52 -3.82 21.93 22.42
C LYS A 52 -2.93 20.78 22.86
N ALA A 53 -1.90 21.07 23.65
CA ALA A 53 -1.00 20.05 24.13
C ALA A 53 -1.65 19.19 25.25
N GLN A 54 -2.59 19.78 25.99
CA GLN A 54 -3.40 19.07 26.98
C GLN A 54 -4.45 18.16 26.31
N GLU A 55 -5.06 18.60 25.20
CA GLU A 55 -5.92 17.76 24.36
C GLU A 55 -5.15 16.56 23.79
N ILE A 56 -3.95 16.78 23.23
CA ILE A 56 -3.10 15.70 22.71
C ILE A 56 -2.76 14.67 23.79
N LYS A 57 -2.45 15.12 25.02
CA LYS A 57 -2.22 14.22 26.16
C LYS A 57 -3.48 13.39 26.47
N SER A 58 -4.65 14.03 26.53
CA SER A 58 -5.91 13.33 26.79
C SER A 58 -6.25 12.27 25.73
N TRP A 59 -5.95 12.56 24.46
CA TRP A 59 -6.14 11.60 23.36
C TRP A 59 -5.16 10.44 23.45
N ASN A 60 -3.88 10.70 23.72
CA ASN A 60 -2.88 9.66 23.89
C ASN A 60 -3.22 8.71 25.04
N GLU A 61 -3.68 9.23 26.18
CA GLU A 61 -4.17 8.39 27.29
C GLU A 61 -5.42 7.59 26.91
N GLY A 62 -6.31 8.14 26.08
CA GLY A 62 -7.46 7.42 25.53
C GLY A 62 -7.03 6.24 24.66
N PHE A 63 -6.09 6.47 23.74
CA PHE A 63 -5.52 5.43 22.89
C PHE A 63 -4.78 4.35 23.68
N GLU A 64 -4.03 4.72 24.71
CA GLU A 64 -3.31 3.76 25.57
C GLU A 64 -4.25 2.83 26.35
N ARG A 65 -5.47 3.28 26.67
CA ARG A 65 -6.49 2.42 27.31
C ARG A 65 -7.21 1.52 26.31
N LEU A 66 -7.28 1.94 25.05
CA LEU A 66 -7.91 1.19 23.96
C LEU A 66 -6.97 0.15 23.33
N GLU A 67 -5.66 0.26 23.56
CA GLU A 67 -4.70 -0.71 23.04
C GLU A 67 -4.73 -2.01 23.86
N ASP A 68 -4.98 -3.15 23.19
CA ASP A 68 -4.84 -4.46 23.82
C ASP A 68 -3.37 -4.88 23.80
N LYS A 69 -2.63 -4.45 24.82
CA LYS A 69 -1.19 -4.74 25.00
C LYS A 69 -0.88 -6.24 24.95
N ARG A 70 -1.80 -7.07 25.46
CA ARG A 70 -1.64 -8.52 25.52
C ARG A 70 -1.72 -9.13 24.12
N LEU A 71 -2.69 -8.67 23.33
CA LEU A 71 -2.84 -9.10 21.94
C LEU A 71 -1.69 -8.63 21.05
N VAL A 72 -1.21 -7.40 21.25
CA VAL A 72 -0.04 -6.87 20.53
C VAL A 72 1.21 -7.70 20.81
N GLN A 73 1.46 -8.08 22.07
CA GLN A 73 2.59 -8.94 22.44
C GLN A 73 2.47 -10.37 21.89
N GLN A 74 1.24 -10.89 21.76
CA GLN A 74 0.99 -12.22 21.18
C GLN A 74 1.13 -12.24 19.65
N ARG A 75 0.96 -11.09 18.97
CA ARG A 75 1.12 -11.01 17.53
C ARG A 75 2.60 -11.12 17.17
N TYR A 76 2.95 -12.29 16.66
CA TYR A 76 4.25 -12.49 16.07
C TYR A 76 4.41 -11.61 14.82
N MET A 77 5.36 -10.67 14.87
CA MET A 77 5.79 -9.92 13.69
C MET A 77 7.10 -10.54 13.17
N LEU A 78 7.14 -10.77 11.86
CA LEU A 78 8.31 -11.36 11.21
C LEU A 78 9.43 -10.31 11.15
N ASN A 79 10.62 -10.65 11.66
CA ASN A 79 11.80 -9.81 11.49
C ASN A 79 12.11 -9.67 9.99
N ASN A 80 12.68 -8.53 9.57
CA ASN A 80 13.02 -8.27 8.17
C ASN A 80 13.84 -9.42 7.53
N GLU A 81 14.84 -9.94 8.24
CA GLU A 81 15.64 -11.08 7.77
C GLU A 81 14.81 -12.34 7.50
N LYS A 82 13.82 -12.62 8.35
CA LYS A 82 12.93 -13.77 8.18
C LYS A 82 11.99 -13.56 7.00
N THR A 83 11.53 -12.34 6.75
CA THR A 83 10.76 -11.97 5.56
C THR A 83 11.58 -12.20 4.29
N ASP A 84 12.85 -11.80 4.28
CA ASP A 84 13.75 -12.00 3.15
C ASP A 84 14.08 -13.48 2.92
N ASN A 85 14.23 -14.26 3.99
CA ASN A 85 14.44 -15.70 3.87
C ASN A 85 13.20 -16.39 3.28
N MET A 86 12.00 -16.00 3.72
CA MET A 86 10.74 -16.51 3.15
C MET A 86 10.60 -16.16 1.66
N SER A 87 10.99 -14.95 1.24
CA SER A 87 10.93 -14.55 -0.17
C SER A 87 11.93 -15.36 -1.03
N LYS A 88 13.14 -15.61 -0.53
CA LYS A 88 14.13 -16.48 -1.20
C LYS A 88 13.63 -17.91 -1.38
N ILE A 89 13.06 -18.51 -0.34
CA ILE A 89 12.50 -19.87 -0.40
C ILE A 89 11.36 -19.93 -1.42
N ALA A 90 10.46 -18.94 -1.39
CA ALA A 90 9.35 -18.88 -2.34
C ALA A 90 9.81 -18.73 -3.79
N LEU A 91 10.86 -17.93 -4.05
CA LEU A 91 11.46 -17.79 -5.38
C LEU A 91 12.13 -19.09 -5.83
N GLY A 92 12.90 -19.76 -4.95
CA GLY A 92 13.51 -21.05 -5.24
C GLY A 92 12.47 -22.10 -5.61
N ALA A 93 11.42 -22.26 -4.81
CA ALA A 93 10.33 -23.18 -5.09
C ALA A 93 9.61 -22.88 -6.43
N LYS A 94 9.45 -21.59 -6.77
CA LYS A 94 8.86 -21.19 -8.06
C LYS A 94 9.77 -21.55 -9.23
N LEU A 95 11.08 -21.37 -9.07
CA LEU A 95 12.09 -21.75 -10.05
C LEU A 95 12.07 -23.27 -10.26
N ASP A 96 12.13 -24.05 -9.19
CA ASP A 96 12.09 -25.53 -9.27
C ASP A 96 10.83 -26.04 -9.95
N ARG A 97 9.66 -25.46 -9.63
CA ARG A 97 8.41 -25.78 -10.30
C ARG A 97 8.43 -25.44 -11.80
N ALA A 98 9.02 -24.31 -12.16
CA ALA A 98 9.15 -23.90 -13.55
C ALA A 98 10.11 -24.84 -14.32
N LEU A 99 11.24 -25.19 -13.70
CA LEU A 99 12.17 -26.16 -14.26
C LEU A 99 11.55 -27.53 -14.42
N ALA A 100 10.84 -28.05 -13.42
CA ALA A 100 10.16 -29.35 -13.51
C ALA A 100 9.18 -29.41 -14.69
N ARG A 101 8.44 -28.32 -14.94
CA ARG A 101 7.55 -28.20 -16.10
C ARG A 101 8.30 -28.17 -17.42
N ARG A 102 9.42 -27.47 -17.48
CA ARG A 102 10.25 -27.40 -18.69
C ARG A 102 10.90 -28.75 -18.95
N MET A 103 11.52 -29.36 -17.95
CA MET A 103 12.23 -30.65 -18.05
C MET A 103 11.29 -31.83 -18.30
N SER A 104 10.01 -31.72 -17.94
CA SER A 104 9.01 -32.72 -18.30
C SER A 104 8.76 -32.77 -19.81
N GLY A 105 9.05 -33.92 -20.44
CA GLY A 105 8.77 -34.16 -21.86
C GLY A 105 9.76 -33.53 -22.84
N GLN A 106 10.88 -32.98 -22.34
CA GLN A 106 12.00 -32.55 -23.19
C GLN A 106 12.80 -33.71 -23.78
N ASP A 107 12.78 -34.87 -23.14
CA ASP A 107 13.49 -36.04 -23.63
C ASP A 107 12.88 -36.55 -24.94
N ALA A 108 13.73 -36.82 -25.93
CA ALA A 108 13.29 -37.34 -27.22
C ALA A 108 12.70 -38.75 -27.04
N VAL A 109 11.37 -38.87 -27.21
CA VAL A 109 10.69 -40.17 -27.22
C VAL A 109 10.50 -40.59 -28.67
N PHE A 110 11.22 -41.62 -29.10
CA PHE A 110 11.00 -42.25 -30.40
C PHE A 110 9.63 -42.92 -30.41
N ARG A 111 8.66 -42.28 -31.07
CA ARG A 111 7.33 -42.85 -31.30
C ARG A 111 7.20 -43.35 -32.74
N PRO A 112 6.73 -44.58 -32.98
CA PRO A 112 6.45 -45.04 -34.33
C PRO A 112 5.39 -44.14 -34.97
N LYS A 113 5.70 -43.60 -36.17
CA LYS A 113 4.75 -42.80 -36.97
C LYS A 113 3.67 -43.73 -37.52
N VAL A 114 2.40 -43.45 -37.21
CA VAL A 114 1.26 -44.11 -37.84
C VAL A 114 0.86 -43.29 -39.07
N PHE A 115 1.08 -43.83 -40.26
CA PHE A 115 0.65 -43.18 -41.50
C PHE A 115 -0.82 -43.56 -41.78
N SER A 116 -1.71 -42.56 -41.81
CA SER A 116 -3.11 -42.75 -42.22
C SER A 116 -3.22 -42.61 -43.73
N GLU A 117 -2.71 -43.59 -44.47
CA GLU A 117 -2.90 -43.61 -45.92
C GLU A 117 -4.35 -44.01 -46.26
N LYS A 118 -5.00 -43.24 -47.15
CA LYS A 118 -6.35 -43.57 -47.65
C LYS A 118 -6.26 -44.85 -48.46
N LYS A 119 -7.04 -45.88 -48.08
CA LYS A 119 -7.23 -47.08 -48.91
C LYS A 119 -7.90 -46.68 -50.22
N VAL A 120 -7.22 -46.94 -51.33
CA VAL A 120 -7.80 -46.90 -52.67
C VAL A 120 -8.51 -48.25 -52.86
N GLU A 121 -9.83 -48.24 -52.97
CA GLU A 121 -10.60 -49.42 -53.36
C GLU A 121 -10.49 -49.64 -54.87
N ALA A 122 -10.33 -50.90 -55.26
CA ALA A 122 -10.09 -51.37 -56.63
C ALA A 122 -11.39 -51.60 -57.40
#